data_AF-A0A6G9YH06-F1
#
_entry.id   AF-A0A6G9YH06-F1
#
_cell.length_a   1.000
_cell.length_b   1.000
_cell.length_c   1.000
_cell.angle_alpha   90.00
_cell.angle_beta   90.00
_cell.angle_gamma   90.00
#
_symmetry.space_group_name_H-M   'P 1'
#
loop_
_entity.id
_entity.type
_entity.pdbx_description
1 polymer ?
#
loop_
_entity_poly.entity_id
_entity_poly.type
_entity_poly.pdbx_seq_one_letter_code
_entity_poly.pdbx_strand_id
1 'polypeptide(L)'
;MDRPNRRVSRRSVLMAAGASVVLTAMAQPTEAAMITRRISADPEDAGQRAALAERAIVRRHVRTLWGRPRTRLGLLVWPASLLDLAFVRWCYWWQAHLLDCAVDAACRAHTPEHLDRVVAIARGIRTRNLAGWTNEYYDDMAWLVLALERADRLLGVRFGDAIGDLRSALIAGWNPAAGAVPWRSGDDFYNTPAIGPAGIAMARLGELPRAGQLADFLHTRLRDTDSGLILDGIHEPGGRIDRTVHTYSQGVTIGLETELAMRTGESDHRGRAAALVRATAHRLTDAGVIAAASGNDSGLFMGILARYLAESALALGDTTAANIVHASARAAWAHRAEVDGLPLFGVDWSRAVTPPKDPGTFPPATPANLSRDLSVQLSGWMLLEADYRLTAAGY
;
A
#
# COMPACT_ATOMS: atom_id res chain seq x y z
N MET A 1 1.61 1.78 -14.40
CA MET A 1 1.66 3.13 -13.83
C MET A 1 3.05 3.46 -13.30
N ASP A 2 3.91 4.07 -14.11
CA ASP A 2 5.07 4.82 -13.60
C ASP A 2 4.74 6.30 -13.78
N ARG A 3 4.52 7.04 -12.68
CA ARG A 3 4.25 8.48 -12.73
C ARG A 3 5.50 9.18 -13.30
N PRO A 4 5.49 9.75 -14.53
CA PRO A 4 6.62 10.52 -15.02
C PRO A 4 6.68 11.81 -14.22
N ASN A 5 7.82 12.04 -13.57
CA ASN A 5 8.10 13.17 -12.72
C ASN A 5 8.16 14.48 -13.54
N ARG A 6 7.02 15.05 -13.93
CA ARG A 6 6.94 16.34 -14.64
C ARG A 6 5.61 17.06 -14.39
N ARG A 7 5.63 18.04 -13.48
CA ARG A 7 5.29 19.45 -13.77
C ARG A 7 5.66 20.33 -12.59
N VAL A 8 6.82 20.97 -12.74
CA VAL A 8 7.13 22.25 -12.11
C VAL A 8 6.06 23.24 -12.59
N SER A 9 5.18 23.67 -11.68
CA SER A 9 4.28 24.78 -11.93
C SER A 9 5.11 26.06 -12.03
N ARG A 10 5.10 26.66 -13.21
CA ARG A 10 5.71 27.98 -13.48
C ARG A 10 4.95 29.05 -12.71
N ARG A 11 5.41 29.38 -11.50
CA ARG A 11 5.35 30.72 -10.91
C ARG A 11 6.54 30.90 -9.98
N SER A 12 7.71 31.09 -10.59
CA SER A 12 8.83 31.74 -9.94
C SER A 12 8.69 33.24 -10.21
N VAL A 13 8.74 34.06 -9.15
CA VAL A 13 9.57 35.27 -9.00
C VAL A 13 8.99 36.09 -7.85
N LEU A 14 9.67 36.04 -6.71
CA LEU A 14 10.19 37.25 -6.06
C LEU A 14 11.25 36.84 -5.04
N MET A 15 12.51 37.05 -5.43
CA MET A 15 13.66 37.08 -4.55
C MET A 15 13.77 38.48 -3.93
N ALA A 16 13.99 38.53 -2.62
CA ALA A 16 14.75 39.56 -1.92
C ALA A 16 15.26 38.88 -0.62
N ALA A 17 16.48 38.36 -0.61
CA ALA A 17 17.71 39.05 -0.22
C ALA A 17 17.73 39.41 1.28
N GLY A 18 18.53 38.69 2.08
CA GLY A 18 18.86 39.09 3.45
C GLY A 18 19.45 38.00 4.33
N ALA A 19 20.78 38.05 4.52
CA ALA A 19 21.58 37.45 5.58
C ALA A 19 21.79 35.92 5.60
N SER A 20 22.89 35.52 4.97
CA SER A 20 23.61 34.27 5.20
C SER A 20 24.03 34.14 6.66
N VAL A 21 23.49 33.15 7.37
CA VAL A 21 24.19 32.48 8.47
C VAL A 21 24.45 31.07 8.00
N VAL A 22 25.70 30.81 7.62
CA VAL A 22 26.22 29.47 7.36
C VAL A 22 26.28 28.75 8.71
N LEU A 23 25.21 28.03 9.05
CA LEU A 23 25.27 26.96 10.03
C LEU A 23 25.68 25.69 9.28
N THR A 24 26.99 25.48 9.19
CA THR A 24 27.62 24.20 8.88
C THR A 24 27.31 23.22 10.02
N ALA A 25 26.07 22.74 10.09
CA ALA A 25 25.76 21.52 10.78
C ALA A 25 26.21 20.39 9.85
N MET A 26 27.39 19.82 10.13
CA MET A 26 27.85 18.57 9.55
C MET A 26 26.81 17.50 9.91
N ALA A 27 25.79 17.32 9.07
CA ALA A 27 25.03 16.09 9.07
C ALA A 27 26.03 15.01 8.67
N GLN A 28 26.47 14.22 9.64
CA GLN A 28 27.31 13.07 9.35
C GLN A 28 26.62 12.26 8.23
N PRO A 29 27.36 11.85 7.18
CA PRO A 29 26.82 10.89 6.24
C PRO A 29 26.33 9.71 7.09
N THR A 30 25.10 9.28 6.85
CA THR A 30 24.55 8.08 7.49
C THR A 30 25.64 7.02 7.43
N GLU A 31 26.10 6.54 8.59
CA GLU A 31 27.09 5.47 8.67
C GLU A 31 26.78 4.45 7.58
N ALA A 32 27.81 4.03 6.83
CA ALA A 32 27.67 3.08 5.74
C ALA A 32 27.14 1.76 6.31
N ALA A 33 25.81 1.68 6.47
CA ALA A 33 25.15 0.54 7.06
C ALA A 33 25.33 -0.62 6.09
N MET A 34 26.11 -1.62 6.52
CA MET A 34 26.43 -2.75 5.66
C MET A 34 25.16 -3.58 5.46
N ILE A 35 24.74 -3.70 4.20
CA ILE A 35 23.72 -4.67 3.81
C ILE A 35 24.40 -6.03 3.83
N THR A 36 23.88 -6.98 4.60
CA THR A 36 24.42 -8.32 4.70
C THR A 36 23.38 -9.34 4.26
N ARG A 37 23.86 -10.47 3.73
CA ARG A 37 23.02 -11.65 3.50
C ARG A 37 22.88 -12.49 4.78
N ARG A 38 23.59 -12.14 5.86
CA ARG A 38 23.62 -12.96 7.07
C ARG A 38 22.24 -12.92 7.71
N ILE A 39 21.59 -14.06 7.77
CA ILE A 39 20.28 -14.24 8.39
C ILE A 39 20.55 -14.45 9.89
N SER A 40 20.16 -13.49 10.72
CA SER A 40 20.08 -13.67 12.18
C SER A 40 19.13 -14.82 12.52
N ALA A 41 19.23 -15.41 13.71
CA ALA A 41 18.41 -16.57 14.10
C ALA A 41 16.94 -16.38 13.69
N ASP A 42 16.41 -17.32 12.89
CA ASP A 42 15.09 -17.19 12.29
C ASP A 42 14.02 -17.24 13.40
N PRO A 43 13.28 -16.15 13.65
CA PRO A 43 12.14 -16.24 14.54
C PRO A 43 11.10 -17.15 13.91
N GLU A 44 10.80 -18.27 14.58
CA GLU A 44 9.74 -19.20 14.16
C GLU A 44 8.35 -18.53 14.22
N ASP A 45 8.19 -17.52 15.07
CA ASP A 45 6.94 -16.79 15.27
C ASP A 45 6.67 -15.72 14.20
N ALA A 46 5.53 -15.83 13.52
CA ALA A 46 5.05 -14.86 12.53
C ALA A 46 4.87 -13.45 13.14
N GLY A 47 4.44 -13.37 14.41
CA GLY A 47 4.27 -12.09 15.11
C GLY A 47 5.59 -11.33 15.27
N GLN A 48 6.67 -12.04 15.63
CA GLN A 48 8.00 -11.48 15.73
C GLN A 48 8.56 -11.04 14.36
N ARG A 49 8.29 -11.78 13.27
CA ARG A 49 8.65 -11.34 11.90
C ARG A 49 7.98 -10.03 11.52
N ALA A 50 6.68 -9.90 11.79
CA ALA A 50 5.92 -8.67 11.58
C ALA A 50 6.47 -7.51 12.42
N ALA A 51 6.78 -7.74 13.71
CA ALA A 51 7.38 -6.73 14.58
C ALA A 51 8.78 -6.27 14.11
N LEU A 52 9.59 -7.19 13.57
CA LEU A 52 10.90 -6.86 13.02
C LEU A 52 10.78 -6.03 11.74
N ALA A 53 9.82 -6.35 10.87
CA ALA A 53 9.51 -5.55 9.69
C ALA A 53 9.06 -4.14 10.09
N GLU A 54 8.07 -4.02 10.98
CA GLU A 54 7.63 -2.74 11.55
C GLU A 54 8.82 -1.89 12.02
N ARG A 55 9.68 -2.46 12.88
CA ARG A 55 10.86 -1.79 13.43
C ARG A 55 11.81 -1.31 12.33
N ALA A 56 11.99 -2.11 11.28
CA ALA A 56 12.82 -1.78 10.13
C ALA A 56 12.29 -0.57 9.36
N ILE A 57 10.99 -0.59 8.99
CA ILE A 57 10.35 0.49 8.24
C ILE A 57 10.30 1.78 9.07
N VAL A 58 9.90 1.69 10.34
CA VAL A 58 9.82 2.85 11.24
C VAL A 58 11.20 3.51 11.40
N ARG A 59 12.24 2.73 11.66
CA ARG A 59 13.61 3.24 11.82
C ARG A 59 14.14 3.89 10.55
N ARG A 60 13.91 3.29 9.38
CA ARG A 60 14.52 3.73 8.12
C ARG A 60 13.75 4.83 7.41
N HIS A 61 12.41 4.79 7.43
CA HIS A 61 11.58 5.67 6.62
C HIS A 61 10.77 6.69 7.42
N VAL A 62 10.33 6.39 8.64
CA VAL A 62 9.40 7.29 9.35
C VAL A 62 10.16 8.44 10.01
N ARG A 63 9.80 9.68 9.68
CA ARG A 63 10.40 10.91 10.23
C ARG A 63 9.34 11.90 10.66
N THR A 64 9.74 12.78 11.58
CA THR A 64 8.94 13.94 11.99
C THR A 64 8.80 14.93 10.83
N LEU A 65 7.56 15.32 10.50
CA LEU A 65 7.29 16.30 9.45
C LEU A 65 7.66 17.71 9.94
N TRP A 66 8.63 18.36 9.30
CA TRP A 66 9.04 19.75 9.55
C TRP A 66 9.27 20.08 11.03
N GLY A 67 9.86 19.14 11.79
CA GLY A 67 10.16 19.33 13.21
C GLY A 67 8.96 19.32 14.15
N ARG A 68 7.73 19.08 13.67
CA ARG A 68 6.51 19.06 14.49
C ARG A 68 6.32 17.70 15.17
N PRO A 69 6.49 17.57 16.51
CA PRO A 69 6.60 16.27 17.19
C PRO A 69 5.40 15.31 17.03
N ARG A 70 4.21 15.85 16.74
CA ARG A 70 2.95 15.10 16.61
C ARG A 70 2.54 14.79 15.17
N THR A 71 3.44 15.00 14.21
CA THR A 71 3.22 14.70 12.80
C THR A 71 4.40 13.91 12.25
N ARG A 72 4.12 12.74 11.70
CA ARG A 72 5.13 11.86 11.10
C ARG A 72 4.72 11.49 9.68
N LEU A 73 5.70 11.26 8.81
CA LEU A 73 5.52 10.75 7.45
C LEU A 73 6.65 9.78 7.11
N GLY A 74 6.40 8.88 6.18
CA GLY A 74 7.38 8.00 5.57
C GLY A 74 8.13 8.69 4.43
N LEU A 75 9.46 8.66 4.49
CA LEU A 75 10.35 9.00 3.39
C LEU A 75 10.19 7.97 2.26
N LEU A 76 10.15 8.43 1.00
CA LEU A 76 9.92 7.56 -0.16
C LEU A 76 11.07 6.57 -0.39
N VAL A 77 12.29 6.93 0.00
CA VAL A 77 13.48 6.10 -0.21
C VAL A 77 14.36 6.12 1.04
N TRP A 78 15.08 5.02 1.27
CA TRP A 78 16.15 4.94 2.26
C TRP A 78 17.45 4.39 1.64
N PRO A 79 18.64 4.91 2.00
CA PRO A 79 18.89 6.12 2.78
C PRO A 79 18.30 7.37 2.11
N ALA A 80 17.93 8.36 2.90
CA ALA A 80 17.28 9.57 2.40
C ALA A 80 18.29 10.69 2.12
N SER A 81 18.05 11.48 1.07
CA SER A 81 18.75 12.73 0.83
C SER A 81 18.18 13.86 1.70
N LEU A 82 18.86 15.02 1.73
CA LEU A 82 18.35 16.22 2.40
C LEU A 82 17.00 16.68 1.83
N LEU A 83 16.79 16.53 0.52
CA LEU A 83 15.52 16.88 -0.13
C LEU A 83 14.38 15.95 0.30
N ASP A 84 14.68 14.68 0.54
CA ASP A 84 13.71 13.71 1.05
C ASP A 84 13.34 14.04 2.51
N LEU A 85 14.33 14.38 3.35
CA LEU A 85 14.11 14.80 4.74
C LEU A 85 13.28 16.09 4.86
N ALA A 86 13.39 16.98 3.88
CA ALA A 86 12.56 18.19 3.79
C ALA A 86 11.11 17.90 3.30
N PHE A 87 10.80 16.66 2.91
CA PHE A 87 9.51 16.25 2.33
C PHE A 87 9.11 17.09 1.10
N VAL A 88 10.11 17.50 0.30
CA VAL A 88 9.88 18.17 -0.99
C VAL A 88 9.10 17.23 -1.90
N ARG A 89 9.53 15.97 -1.97
CA ARG A 89 8.80 14.87 -2.59
C ARG A 89 8.01 14.13 -1.53
N TRP A 90 6.75 13.81 -1.84
CA TRP A 90 5.94 12.92 -1.03
C TRP A 90 4.90 12.23 -1.94
N CYS A 91 4.39 11.08 -1.51
CA CYS A 91 3.42 10.30 -2.26
C CYS A 91 2.25 9.98 -1.33
N TYR A 92 1.09 10.59 -1.58
CA TYR A 92 -0.07 10.56 -0.68
C TYR A 92 -0.51 9.11 -0.40
N TRP A 93 -0.71 8.30 -1.45
CA TRP A 93 -1.23 6.94 -1.28
C TRP A 93 -0.21 5.99 -0.61
N TRP A 94 1.10 6.21 -0.77
CA TRP A 94 2.10 5.44 0.00
C TRP A 94 1.99 5.74 1.50
N GLN A 95 1.64 6.98 1.87
CA GLN A 95 1.39 7.32 3.27
C GLN A 95 0.10 6.71 3.79
N ALA A 96 -0.94 6.58 2.95
CA ALA A 96 -2.15 5.86 3.31
C ALA A 96 -1.84 4.39 3.64
N HIS A 97 -1.01 3.71 2.85
CA HIS A 97 -0.59 2.34 3.17
C HIS A 97 0.38 2.25 4.36
N LEU A 98 1.22 3.25 4.59
CA LEU A 98 2.02 3.34 5.82
C LEU A 98 1.12 3.47 7.06
N LEU A 99 0.07 4.29 6.99
CA LEU A 99 -0.96 4.39 8.03
C LEU A 99 -1.64 3.04 8.24
N ASP A 100 -2.01 2.37 7.15
CA ASP A 100 -2.69 1.07 7.16
C ASP A 100 -1.82 -0.05 7.79
N CYS A 101 -0.51 -0.07 7.51
CA CYS A 101 0.43 -0.98 8.18
C CYS A 101 0.62 -0.62 9.67
N ALA A 102 0.61 0.68 10.02
CA ALA A 102 0.66 1.09 11.42
C ALA A 102 -0.61 0.66 12.18
N VAL A 103 -1.77 0.64 11.52
CA VAL A 103 -3.01 0.08 12.07
C VAL A 103 -2.89 -1.43 12.28
N ASP A 104 -2.31 -2.18 11.32
CA ASP A 104 -2.04 -3.61 11.50
C ASP A 104 -1.18 -3.88 12.75
N ALA A 105 -0.05 -3.16 12.89
CA ALA A 105 0.83 -3.31 14.04
C ALA A 105 0.14 -2.96 15.36
N ALA A 106 -0.72 -1.94 15.39
CA ALA A 106 -1.50 -1.57 16.58
C ALA A 106 -2.59 -2.59 16.92
N CYS A 107 -3.09 -3.35 15.93
CA CYS A 107 -3.98 -4.48 16.15
C CYS A 107 -3.23 -5.69 16.71
N ARG A 108 -2.02 -5.97 16.20
CA ARG A 108 -1.15 -7.05 16.71
C ARG A 108 -0.66 -6.77 18.13
N ALA A 109 -0.28 -5.53 18.43
CA ALA A 109 0.18 -5.10 19.74
C ALA A 109 -0.42 -3.73 20.10
N HIS A 110 -1.36 -3.73 21.05
CA HIS A 110 -2.10 -2.53 21.40
C HIS A 110 -1.35 -1.69 22.46
N THR A 111 -0.28 -1.00 22.07
CA THR A 111 0.50 -0.12 22.96
C THR A 111 0.26 1.37 22.68
N PRO A 112 0.50 2.27 23.66
CA PRO A 112 0.43 3.71 23.45
C PRO A 112 1.32 4.19 22.29
N GLU A 113 2.51 3.62 22.13
CA GLU A 113 3.44 3.99 21.06
C GLU A 113 2.91 3.63 19.67
N HIS A 114 2.18 2.53 19.53
CA HIS A 114 1.52 2.15 18.28
C HIS A 114 0.37 3.09 17.95
N LEU A 115 -0.49 3.41 18.92
CA LEU A 115 -1.60 4.35 18.74
C LEU A 115 -1.11 5.76 18.40
N ASP A 116 -0.09 6.25 19.12
CA ASP A 116 0.53 7.55 18.86
C ASP A 116 1.11 7.63 17.45
N ARG A 117 1.63 6.52 16.92
CA ARG A 117 2.15 6.46 15.55
C ARG A 117 1.04 6.55 14.52
N VAL A 118 -0.06 5.82 14.69
CA VAL A 118 -1.26 5.91 13.83
C VAL A 118 -1.73 7.37 13.79
N VAL A 119 -1.89 7.99 14.95
CA VAL A 119 -2.29 9.40 15.07
C VAL A 119 -1.30 10.35 14.40
N ALA A 120 0.00 10.18 14.64
CA ALA A 120 1.03 11.05 14.09
C ALA A 120 1.13 10.95 12.56
N ILE A 121 0.97 9.75 11.99
CA ILE A 121 0.99 9.54 10.53
C ILE A 121 -0.23 10.22 9.90
N ALA A 122 -1.44 9.94 10.39
CA ALA A 122 -2.66 10.55 9.85
C ALA A 122 -2.62 12.09 9.92
N ARG A 123 -2.17 12.66 11.04
CA ARG A 123 -1.96 14.12 11.16
C ARG A 123 -0.89 14.64 10.19
N GLY A 124 0.18 13.88 9.97
CA GLY A 124 1.22 14.19 9.00
C GLY A 124 0.67 14.27 7.58
N ILE A 125 -0.15 13.30 7.18
CA ILE A 125 -0.81 13.25 5.86
C ILE A 125 -1.64 14.51 5.65
N ARG A 126 -2.58 14.80 6.57
CA ARG A 126 -3.43 15.99 6.50
C ARG A 126 -2.61 17.28 6.43
N THR A 127 -1.57 17.38 7.26
CA THR A 127 -0.72 18.58 7.33
C THR A 127 0.04 18.81 6.02
N ARG A 128 0.59 17.74 5.43
CA ARG A 128 1.39 17.85 4.20
C ARG A 128 0.54 18.04 2.94
N ASN A 129 -0.71 17.59 2.96
CA ASN A 129 -1.62 17.68 1.82
C ASN A 129 -2.18 19.09 1.59
N LEU A 130 -2.13 19.99 2.59
CA LEU A 130 -2.60 21.40 2.57
C LEU A 130 -4.10 21.60 2.29
N ALA A 131 -4.70 20.85 1.36
CA ALA A 131 -6.12 20.83 1.03
C ALA A 131 -6.97 20.02 2.03
N GLY A 132 -6.41 19.65 3.19
CA GLY A 132 -7.06 18.78 4.16
C GLY A 132 -6.92 17.32 3.79
N TRP A 133 -8.03 16.58 3.80
CA TRP A 133 -8.03 15.13 3.54
C TRP A 133 -8.18 14.79 2.07
N THR A 134 -8.85 15.61 1.28
CA THR A 134 -9.18 15.32 -0.12
C THR A 134 -8.07 15.73 -1.08
N ASN A 135 -8.09 15.17 -2.29
CA ASN A 135 -7.25 15.57 -3.42
C ASN A 135 -8.00 15.26 -4.75
N GLU A 136 -7.31 15.37 -5.89
CA GLU A 136 -7.93 15.16 -7.21
C GLU A 136 -7.98 13.70 -7.68
N TYR A 137 -7.30 12.79 -6.98
CA TYR A 137 -7.12 11.38 -7.32
C TYR A 137 -8.03 10.51 -6.43
N TYR A 138 -9.00 9.83 -7.05
CA TYR A 138 -10.01 9.07 -6.31
C TYR A 138 -9.44 7.79 -5.70
N ASP A 139 -8.45 7.18 -6.34
CA ASP A 139 -7.65 6.08 -5.78
C ASP A 139 -6.91 6.52 -4.51
N ASP A 140 -6.15 7.61 -4.55
CA ASP A 140 -5.44 8.15 -3.39
C ASP A 140 -6.41 8.38 -2.21
N MET A 141 -7.55 9.04 -2.46
CA MET A 141 -8.59 9.27 -1.43
C MET A 141 -9.21 7.97 -0.90
N ALA A 142 -9.47 7.00 -1.78
CA ALA A 142 -10.04 5.71 -1.40
C ALA A 142 -9.07 4.90 -0.51
N TRP A 143 -7.77 4.93 -0.79
CA TRP A 143 -6.78 4.31 0.09
C TRP A 143 -6.73 4.94 1.47
N LEU A 144 -6.81 6.28 1.56
CA LEU A 144 -6.78 6.93 2.86
C LEU A 144 -8.05 6.67 3.67
N VAL A 145 -9.24 6.72 3.05
CA VAL A 145 -10.48 6.47 3.80
C VAL A 145 -10.51 5.05 4.35
N LEU A 146 -9.98 4.06 3.63
CA LEU A 146 -9.84 2.69 4.13
C LEU A 146 -8.94 2.62 5.37
N ALA A 147 -7.78 3.26 5.34
CA ALA A 147 -6.86 3.26 6.48
C ALA A 147 -7.45 3.98 7.71
N LEU A 148 -8.13 5.11 7.50
CA LEU A 148 -8.80 5.88 8.57
C LEU A 148 -10.02 5.15 9.13
N GLU A 149 -10.83 4.53 8.28
CA GLU A 149 -11.96 3.68 8.68
C GLU A 149 -11.50 2.53 9.56
N ARG A 150 -10.40 1.86 9.17
CA ARG A 150 -9.82 0.79 9.97
C ARG A 150 -9.29 1.31 11.30
N ALA A 151 -8.67 2.49 11.34
CA ALA A 151 -8.20 3.09 12.59
C ALA A 151 -9.36 3.38 13.56
N ASP A 152 -10.50 3.87 13.06
CA ASP A 152 -11.70 4.07 13.88
C ASP A 152 -12.28 2.72 14.33
N ARG A 153 -12.59 1.83 13.39
CA ARG A 153 -13.28 0.57 13.67
C ARG A 153 -12.48 -0.39 14.55
N LEU A 154 -11.16 -0.49 14.36
CA LEU A 154 -10.32 -1.48 15.04
C LEU A 154 -9.64 -0.93 16.30
N LEU A 155 -9.39 0.38 16.36
CA LEU A 155 -8.60 0.99 17.44
C LEU A 155 -9.35 2.10 18.18
N GLY A 156 -10.55 2.51 17.72
CA GLY A 156 -11.29 3.65 18.26
C GLY A 156 -10.62 5.00 17.99
N VAL A 157 -9.66 5.06 17.05
CA VAL A 157 -8.87 6.27 16.76
C VAL A 157 -9.56 7.07 15.66
N ARG A 158 -10.18 8.20 16.04
CA ARG A 158 -10.95 9.06 15.15
C ARG A 158 -10.21 10.34 14.76
N PHE A 159 -10.52 10.84 13.57
CA PHE A 159 -9.90 12.03 12.98
C PHE A 159 -10.90 13.13 12.59
N GLY A 160 -11.91 13.35 13.45
CA GLY A 160 -13.01 14.27 13.17
C GLY A 160 -13.80 13.81 11.94
N ASP A 161 -14.12 14.74 11.05
CA ASP A 161 -14.95 14.48 9.87
C ASP A 161 -14.20 13.82 8.70
N ALA A 162 -12.95 13.38 8.89
CA ALA A 162 -12.09 12.88 7.81
C ALA A 162 -12.73 11.78 6.94
N ILE A 163 -13.37 10.79 7.57
CA ILE A 163 -14.07 9.71 6.85
C ILE A 163 -15.28 10.27 6.08
N GLY A 164 -16.01 11.22 6.68
CA GLY A 164 -17.16 11.89 6.06
C GLY A 164 -16.75 12.74 4.85
N ASP A 165 -15.66 13.51 4.96
CA ASP A 165 -15.10 14.33 3.89
C ASP A 165 -14.68 13.47 2.68
N LEU A 166 -13.94 12.38 2.95
CA LEU A 166 -13.48 11.47 1.91
C LEU A 166 -14.62 10.68 1.27
N ARG A 167 -15.57 10.19 2.08
CA ARG A 167 -16.80 9.55 1.57
C ARG A 167 -17.56 10.49 0.65
N SER A 168 -17.79 11.72 1.08
CA SER A 168 -18.50 12.73 0.28
C SER A 168 -17.79 13.01 -1.03
N ALA A 169 -16.45 13.12 -1.01
CA ALA A 169 -15.65 13.31 -2.22
C ALA A 169 -15.76 12.13 -3.20
N LEU A 170 -15.71 10.89 -2.70
CA LEU A 170 -15.88 9.69 -3.53
C LEU A 170 -17.28 9.59 -4.14
N ILE A 171 -18.33 9.92 -3.36
CA ILE A 171 -19.72 9.96 -3.87
C ILE A 171 -19.87 11.06 -4.92
N ALA A 172 -19.33 12.26 -4.67
CA ALA A 172 -19.41 13.38 -5.59
C ALA A 172 -18.66 13.14 -6.90
N GLY A 173 -17.61 12.32 -6.87
CA GLY A 173 -16.84 11.91 -8.05
C GLY A 173 -17.48 10.84 -8.92
N TRP A 174 -18.59 10.26 -8.48
CA TRP A 174 -19.30 9.24 -9.23
C TRP A 174 -19.81 9.79 -10.56
N ASN A 175 -19.49 9.11 -11.67
CA ASN A 175 -20.09 9.40 -12.96
C ASN A 175 -21.29 8.46 -13.20
N PRO A 176 -22.54 8.95 -13.22
CA PRO A 176 -23.71 8.11 -13.45
C PRO A 176 -23.74 7.43 -14.82
N ALA A 177 -23.14 8.04 -15.85
CA ALA A 177 -23.12 7.49 -17.20
C ALA A 177 -22.15 6.30 -17.32
N ALA A 178 -21.01 6.37 -16.63
CA ALA A 178 -20.06 5.27 -16.56
C ALA A 178 -20.43 4.23 -15.49
N GLY A 179 -21.16 4.63 -14.45
CA GLY A 179 -21.48 3.77 -13.31
C GLY A 179 -20.26 3.49 -12.42
N ALA A 180 -19.29 4.41 -12.38
CA ALA A 180 -18.06 4.28 -11.61
C ALA A 180 -17.42 5.65 -11.29
N VAL A 181 -16.38 5.62 -10.44
CA VAL A 181 -15.49 6.77 -10.22
C VAL A 181 -14.30 6.69 -11.19
N PRO A 182 -13.90 7.80 -11.85
CA PRO A 182 -12.71 7.82 -12.68
C PRO A 182 -11.45 7.78 -11.81
N TRP A 183 -10.28 7.66 -12.45
CA TRP A 183 -8.99 7.71 -11.76
C TRP A 183 -8.76 9.07 -11.09
N ARG A 184 -8.98 10.15 -11.84
CA ARG A 184 -8.81 11.54 -11.40
C ARG A 184 -10.05 12.36 -11.78
N SER A 185 -10.31 13.42 -11.02
CA SER A 185 -11.34 14.40 -11.36
C SER A 185 -11.16 14.93 -12.79
N GLY A 186 -12.21 14.78 -13.60
CA GLY A 186 -12.25 15.20 -15.00
C GLY A 186 -11.63 14.23 -16.01
N ASP A 187 -11.07 13.09 -15.59
CA ASP A 187 -10.56 12.07 -16.50
C ASP A 187 -11.68 11.19 -17.09
N ASP A 188 -11.39 10.62 -18.25
CA ASP A 188 -12.20 9.60 -18.91
C ASP A 188 -11.73 8.16 -18.57
N PHE A 189 -10.68 8.01 -17.78
CA PHE A 189 -10.10 6.71 -17.43
C PHE A 189 -10.69 6.16 -16.13
N TYR A 190 -11.35 5.02 -16.21
CA TYR A 190 -11.95 4.30 -15.10
C TYR A 190 -11.13 3.06 -14.82
N ASN A 191 -10.43 3.07 -13.69
CA ASN A 191 -9.45 2.05 -13.39
C ASN A 191 -9.73 1.34 -12.05
N THR A 192 -9.27 0.10 -11.98
CA THR A 192 -9.38 -0.77 -10.81
C THR A 192 -8.83 -0.16 -9.50
N PRO A 193 -7.73 0.62 -9.45
CA PRO A 193 -7.24 1.23 -8.20
C PRO A 193 -8.15 2.32 -7.67
N ALA A 194 -8.97 2.97 -8.50
CA ALA A 194 -10.00 3.89 -8.02
C ALA A 194 -11.26 3.14 -7.63
N ILE A 195 -11.71 2.22 -8.49
CA ILE A 195 -13.00 1.51 -8.36
C ILE A 195 -13.00 0.52 -7.19
N GLY A 196 -12.00 -0.35 -7.09
CA GLY A 196 -11.95 -1.40 -6.07
C GLY A 196 -11.92 -0.84 -4.65
N PRO A 197 -10.93 -0.01 -4.28
CA PRO A 197 -10.87 0.62 -2.97
C PRO A 197 -12.08 1.50 -2.64
N ALA A 198 -12.62 2.25 -3.61
CA ALA A 198 -13.84 3.01 -3.40
C ALA A 198 -15.01 2.08 -3.10
N GLY A 199 -15.15 0.96 -3.81
CA GLY A 199 -16.16 -0.06 -3.54
C GLY A 199 -16.03 -0.66 -2.15
N ILE A 200 -14.82 -1.01 -1.72
CA ILE A 200 -14.55 -1.54 -0.37
C ILE A 200 -14.97 -0.50 0.67
N ALA A 201 -14.60 0.76 0.47
CA ALA A 201 -14.97 1.85 1.37
C ALA A 201 -16.50 2.04 1.43
N MET A 202 -17.18 2.03 0.28
CA MET A 202 -18.64 2.12 0.21
C MET A 202 -19.30 0.95 0.96
N ALA A 203 -18.82 -0.28 0.77
CA ALA A 203 -19.34 -1.45 1.46
C ALA A 203 -19.18 -1.31 2.99
N ARG A 204 -17.99 -0.88 3.44
CA ARG A 204 -17.70 -0.66 4.87
C ARG A 204 -18.53 0.45 5.49
N LEU A 205 -18.81 1.50 4.73
CA LEU A 205 -19.59 2.66 5.15
C LEU A 205 -21.11 2.51 4.95
N GLY A 206 -21.58 1.33 4.52
CA GLY A 206 -23.00 0.99 4.41
C GLY A 206 -23.68 1.38 3.08
N GLU A 207 -22.92 1.86 2.10
CA GLU A 207 -23.38 2.20 0.75
C GLU A 207 -23.42 0.94 -0.15
N LEU A 208 -24.07 -0.13 0.33
CA LEU A 208 -24.05 -1.46 -0.31
C LEU A 208 -24.49 -1.44 -1.79
N PRO A 209 -25.56 -0.73 -2.19
CA PRO A 209 -25.96 -0.69 -3.60
C PRO A 209 -24.87 -0.12 -4.52
N ARG A 210 -24.16 0.92 -4.06
CA ARG A 210 -23.08 1.54 -4.84
C ARG A 210 -21.83 0.67 -4.87
N ALA A 211 -21.52 0.00 -3.76
CA ALA A 211 -20.45 -0.99 -3.73
C ALA A 211 -20.71 -2.16 -4.70
N GLY A 212 -21.95 -2.67 -4.76
CA GLY A 212 -22.37 -3.69 -5.71
C GLY A 212 -22.21 -3.24 -7.17
N GLN A 213 -22.61 -2.00 -7.50
CA GLN A 213 -22.41 -1.43 -8.84
C GLN A 213 -20.93 -1.39 -9.24
N LEU A 214 -20.03 -1.04 -8.32
CA LEU A 214 -18.58 -1.05 -8.59
C LEU A 214 -18.04 -2.47 -8.77
N ALA A 215 -18.53 -3.44 -7.99
CA ALA A 215 -18.16 -4.84 -8.16
C ALA A 215 -18.61 -5.38 -9.52
N ASP A 216 -19.85 -5.06 -9.93
CA ASP A 216 -20.36 -5.42 -11.25
C ASP A 216 -19.60 -4.72 -12.37
N PHE A 217 -19.17 -3.46 -12.19
CA PHE A 217 -18.32 -2.79 -13.15
C PHE A 217 -17.00 -3.56 -13.33
N LEU A 218 -16.32 -3.93 -12.25
CA LEU A 218 -15.09 -4.73 -12.32
C LEU A 218 -15.34 -6.07 -13.03
N HIS A 219 -16.42 -6.76 -12.66
CA HIS A 219 -16.76 -8.08 -13.18
C HIS A 219 -17.14 -8.07 -14.67
N THR A 220 -17.89 -7.07 -15.11
CA THR A 220 -18.47 -7.04 -16.47
C THR A 220 -17.64 -6.24 -17.47
N ARG A 221 -16.88 -5.23 -17.01
CA ARG A 221 -16.11 -4.33 -17.87
C ARG A 221 -14.61 -4.62 -17.85
N LEU A 222 -14.06 -5.03 -16.71
CA LEU A 222 -12.61 -5.13 -16.50
C LEU A 222 -12.12 -6.56 -16.28
N ARG A 223 -13.00 -7.55 -16.16
CA ARG A 223 -12.59 -8.96 -16.12
C ARG A 223 -12.22 -9.43 -17.52
N ASP A 224 -11.00 -9.94 -17.65
CA ASP A 224 -10.53 -10.64 -18.84
C ASP A 224 -11.11 -12.06 -18.87
N THR A 225 -11.81 -12.40 -19.95
CA THR A 225 -12.52 -13.68 -20.07
C THR A 225 -11.59 -14.88 -20.18
N ASP A 226 -10.38 -14.68 -20.71
CA ASP A 226 -9.43 -15.76 -20.99
C ASP A 226 -8.63 -16.14 -19.75
N SER A 227 -8.11 -15.15 -19.03
CA SER A 227 -7.34 -15.36 -17.80
C SER A 227 -8.20 -15.44 -16.55
N GLY A 228 -9.39 -14.83 -16.56
CA GLY A 228 -10.22 -14.63 -15.38
C GLY A 228 -9.72 -13.52 -14.44
N LEU A 229 -8.65 -12.82 -14.80
CA LEU A 229 -8.07 -11.72 -14.02
C LEU A 229 -8.74 -10.38 -14.32
N ILE A 230 -8.53 -9.40 -13.46
CA ILE A 230 -9.01 -8.04 -13.56
C ILE A 230 -7.93 -7.15 -14.19
N LEU A 231 -8.30 -6.45 -15.25
CA LEU A 231 -7.46 -5.53 -15.99
C LEU A 231 -7.32 -4.17 -15.28
N ASP A 232 -6.38 -3.33 -15.71
CA ASP A 232 -6.09 -2.06 -15.03
C ASP A 232 -7.24 -1.07 -15.17
N GLY A 233 -7.81 -0.89 -16.36
CA GLY A 233 -8.89 0.06 -16.56
C GLY A 233 -9.41 0.19 -17.99
N ILE A 234 -10.30 1.15 -18.20
CA ILE A 234 -10.99 1.42 -19.46
C ILE A 234 -11.21 2.93 -19.62
N HIS A 235 -11.04 3.45 -20.83
CA HIS A 235 -11.44 4.82 -21.16
C HIS A 235 -12.90 4.86 -21.58
N GLU A 236 -13.71 5.71 -20.92
CA GLU A 236 -15.12 5.93 -21.21
C GLU A 236 -15.48 7.43 -21.31
N PRO A 237 -16.25 7.83 -22.34
CA PRO A 237 -16.79 6.96 -23.41
C PRO A 237 -15.72 6.59 -24.43
N GLY A 238 -15.64 5.31 -24.81
CA GLY A 238 -14.73 4.88 -25.89
C GLY A 238 -14.31 3.42 -25.85
N GLY A 239 -14.51 2.74 -24.73
CA GLY A 239 -14.29 1.30 -24.61
C GLY A 239 -12.83 0.85 -24.74
N ARG A 240 -11.85 1.76 -24.73
CA ARG A 240 -10.43 1.39 -24.88
C ARG A 240 -9.89 0.85 -23.56
N ILE A 241 -9.70 -0.46 -23.51
CA ILE A 241 -9.22 -1.19 -22.32
C ILE A 241 -7.69 -1.12 -22.22
N ASP A 242 -7.18 -0.77 -21.03
CA ASP A 242 -5.81 -1.05 -20.62
C ASP A 242 -5.74 -2.49 -20.10
N ARG A 243 -5.10 -3.36 -20.89
CA ARG A 243 -5.03 -4.81 -20.62
C ARG A 243 -3.90 -5.18 -19.66
N THR A 244 -3.24 -4.20 -19.05
CA THR A 244 -2.20 -4.47 -18.05
C THR A 244 -2.81 -5.20 -16.86
N VAL A 245 -2.10 -6.22 -16.39
CA VAL A 245 -2.49 -7.02 -15.21
C VAL A 245 -1.57 -6.67 -14.07
N HIS A 246 -2.17 -6.29 -12.94
CA HIS A 246 -1.44 -5.97 -11.71
C HIS A 246 -1.98 -6.78 -10.52
N THR A 247 -1.10 -7.16 -9.59
CA THR A 247 -1.50 -7.95 -8.41
C THR A 247 -2.48 -7.21 -7.52
N TYR A 248 -2.30 -5.89 -7.33
CA TYR A 248 -3.20 -5.09 -6.51
C TYR A 248 -4.62 -5.04 -7.09
N SER A 249 -4.77 -5.01 -8.41
CA SER A 249 -6.07 -5.02 -9.08
C SER A 249 -6.88 -6.25 -8.67
N GLN A 250 -6.20 -7.40 -8.59
CA GLN A 250 -6.82 -8.64 -8.12
C GLN A 250 -7.17 -8.53 -6.63
N GLY A 251 -6.23 -8.03 -5.82
CA GLY A 251 -6.43 -7.84 -4.40
C GLY A 251 -7.68 -7.01 -4.08
N VAL A 252 -7.82 -5.82 -4.66
CA VAL A 252 -8.95 -4.94 -4.36
C VAL A 252 -10.28 -5.50 -4.86
N THR A 253 -10.29 -6.25 -5.96
CA THR A 253 -11.52 -6.94 -6.41
C THR A 253 -11.88 -8.09 -5.48
N ILE A 254 -10.90 -8.91 -5.05
CA ILE A 254 -11.11 -9.95 -4.03
C ILE A 254 -11.65 -9.32 -2.74
N GLY A 255 -11.08 -8.21 -2.29
CA GLY A 255 -11.50 -7.48 -1.10
C GLY A 255 -12.93 -6.94 -1.21
N LEU A 256 -13.29 -6.36 -2.35
CA LEU A 256 -14.64 -5.85 -2.57
C LEU A 256 -15.68 -6.97 -2.58
N GLU A 257 -15.44 -8.04 -3.33
CA GLU A 257 -16.32 -9.20 -3.38
C GLU A 257 -16.43 -9.86 -1.99
N THR A 258 -15.35 -9.87 -1.19
CA THR A 258 -15.36 -10.36 0.18
C THR A 258 -16.23 -9.49 1.10
N GLU A 259 -16.10 -8.16 1.05
CA GLU A 259 -16.93 -7.25 1.84
C GLU A 259 -18.41 -7.38 1.49
N LEU A 260 -18.74 -7.47 0.20
CA LEU A 260 -20.12 -7.65 -0.25
C LEU A 260 -20.67 -9.00 0.21
N ALA A 261 -19.95 -10.11 -0.01
CA ALA A 261 -20.37 -11.43 0.44
C ALA A 261 -20.68 -11.47 1.95
N MET A 262 -19.87 -10.80 2.78
CA MET A 262 -20.07 -10.76 4.22
C MET A 262 -21.23 -9.87 4.66
N ARG A 263 -21.58 -8.84 3.89
CA ARG A 263 -22.59 -7.82 4.26
C ARG A 263 -23.96 -8.08 3.67
N THR A 264 -24.04 -8.67 2.48
CA THR A 264 -25.30 -8.97 1.78
C THR A 264 -25.72 -10.43 1.96
N GLY A 265 -24.77 -11.34 2.19
CA GLY A 265 -25.02 -12.78 2.25
C GLY A 265 -25.25 -13.44 0.87
N GLU A 266 -25.11 -12.69 -0.22
CA GLU A 266 -25.32 -13.19 -1.58
C GLU A 266 -24.18 -14.13 -2.01
N SER A 267 -24.54 -15.31 -2.51
CA SER A 267 -23.58 -16.36 -2.87
C SER A 267 -22.68 -15.99 -4.06
N ASP A 268 -23.16 -15.12 -4.94
CA ASP A 268 -22.47 -14.76 -6.18
C ASP A 268 -21.14 -14.07 -5.89
N HIS A 269 -21.12 -13.15 -4.92
CA HIS A 269 -19.91 -12.46 -4.48
C HIS A 269 -18.85 -13.43 -3.94
N ARG A 270 -19.25 -14.41 -3.13
CA ARG A 270 -18.36 -15.48 -2.65
C ARG A 270 -17.80 -16.29 -3.82
N GLY A 271 -18.64 -16.61 -4.81
CA GLY A 271 -18.24 -17.33 -6.02
C GLY A 271 -17.21 -16.55 -6.85
N ARG A 272 -17.44 -15.24 -7.04
CA ARG A 272 -16.53 -14.33 -7.76
C ARG A 272 -15.18 -14.18 -7.04
N ALA A 273 -15.19 -13.98 -5.72
CA ALA A 273 -13.97 -13.92 -4.92
C ALA A 273 -13.14 -15.20 -5.05
N ALA A 274 -13.75 -16.37 -4.84
CA ALA A 274 -13.06 -17.65 -4.92
C ALA A 274 -12.53 -17.96 -6.33
N ALA A 275 -13.28 -17.58 -7.38
CA ALA A 275 -12.81 -17.73 -8.76
C ALA A 275 -11.57 -16.86 -9.04
N LEU A 276 -11.56 -15.62 -8.55
CA LEU A 276 -10.44 -14.70 -8.74
C LEU A 276 -9.22 -15.10 -7.90
N VAL A 277 -9.39 -15.64 -6.69
CA VAL A 277 -8.29 -16.24 -5.91
C VAL A 277 -7.64 -17.38 -6.71
N ARG A 278 -8.42 -18.29 -7.29
CA ARG A 278 -7.87 -19.39 -8.12
C ARG A 278 -7.14 -18.89 -9.36
N ALA A 279 -7.70 -17.91 -10.07
CA ALA A 279 -7.06 -17.30 -11.23
C ALA A 279 -5.73 -16.64 -10.85
N THR A 280 -5.71 -15.91 -9.73
CA THR A 280 -4.52 -15.28 -9.16
C THR A 280 -3.46 -16.34 -8.79
N ALA A 281 -3.86 -17.41 -8.10
CA ALA A 281 -2.98 -18.53 -7.75
C ALA A 281 -2.30 -19.11 -9.00
N HIS A 282 -3.06 -19.33 -10.08
CA HIS A 282 -2.54 -19.95 -11.29
C HIS A 282 -1.67 -19.03 -12.15
N ARG A 283 -1.97 -17.72 -12.18
CA ARG A 283 -1.38 -16.79 -13.16
C ARG A 283 -0.41 -15.77 -12.58
N LEU A 284 -0.53 -15.47 -11.29
CA LEU A 284 0.20 -14.41 -10.60
C LEU A 284 0.95 -14.94 -9.38
N THR A 285 1.24 -16.23 -9.34
CA THR A 285 2.19 -16.82 -8.38
C THR A 285 3.21 -17.70 -9.09
N ASP A 286 4.40 -17.80 -8.51
CA ASP A 286 5.42 -18.78 -8.86
C ASP A 286 5.69 -19.65 -7.63
N ALA A 287 5.47 -20.97 -7.75
CA ALA A 287 5.48 -21.90 -6.63
C ALA A 287 4.65 -21.45 -5.41
N GLY A 288 3.53 -20.76 -5.64
CA GLY A 288 2.65 -20.21 -4.60
C GLY A 288 3.10 -18.86 -4.00
N VAL A 289 4.24 -18.32 -4.43
CA VAL A 289 4.73 -16.98 -4.04
C VAL A 289 4.18 -15.94 -5.01
N ILE A 290 3.64 -14.84 -4.49
CA ILE A 290 3.12 -13.73 -5.33
C ILE A 290 4.19 -13.26 -6.32
N ALA A 291 3.81 -13.12 -7.59
CA ALA A 291 4.68 -12.72 -8.68
C ALA A 291 5.32 -11.34 -8.41
N ALA A 292 6.59 -11.22 -8.81
CA ALA A 292 7.41 -10.04 -8.57
C ALA A 292 6.80 -8.76 -9.14
N ALA A 293 7.05 -7.66 -8.44
CA ALA A 293 6.79 -6.31 -8.92
C ALA A 293 8.08 -5.66 -9.45
N SER A 294 7.97 -4.43 -9.94
CA SER A 294 9.13 -3.55 -10.08
C SER A 294 9.26 -2.63 -8.86
N GLY A 295 10.17 -1.66 -8.90
CA GLY A 295 10.25 -0.63 -7.86
C GLY A 295 9.10 0.38 -7.95
N ASN A 296 9.27 1.51 -7.26
CA ASN A 296 8.35 2.65 -7.29
C ASN A 296 6.92 2.23 -6.91
N ASP A 297 5.89 2.73 -7.59
CA ASP A 297 4.48 2.51 -7.25
C ASP A 297 4.12 1.01 -7.22
N SER A 298 4.68 0.23 -8.15
CA SER A 298 4.40 -1.20 -8.23
C SER A 298 4.89 -2.00 -7.02
N GLY A 299 5.85 -1.45 -6.27
CA GLY A 299 6.38 -2.05 -5.06
C GLY A 299 5.32 -2.32 -3.99
N LEU A 300 4.21 -1.58 -3.97
CA LEU A 300 3.07 -1.76 -3.05
C LEU A 300 2.09 -2.86 -3.50
N PHE A 301 2.14 -3.27 -4.77
CA PHE A 301 1.06 -4.05 -5.35
C PHE A 301 0.97 -5.47 -4.80
N MET A 302 2.10 -6.07 -4.43
CA MET A 302 2.14 -7.42 -3.87
C MET A 302 1.56 -7.44 -2.44
N GLY A 303 1.87 -6.42 -1.63
CA GLY A 303 1.32 -6.27 -0.28
C GLY A 303 -0.19 -6.09 -0.30
N ILE A 304 -0.71 -5.25 -1.19
CA ILE A 304 -2.16 -5.04 -1.34
C ILE A 304 -2.87 -6.35 -1.68
N LEU A 305 -2.30 -7.15 -2.59
CA LEU A 305 -2.83 -8.48 -2.87
C LEU A 305 -2.81 -9.37 -1.61
N ALA A 306 -1.68 -9.45 -0.91
CA ALA A 306 -1.54 -10.26 0.30
C ALA A 306 -2.56 -9.89 1.38
N ARG A 307 -2.83 -8.58 1.58
CA ARG A 307 -3.86 -8.10 2.53
C ARG A 307 -5.22 -8.71 2.20
N TYR A 308 -5.67 -8.57 0.96
CA TYR A 308 -7.03 -8.98 0.59
C TYR A 308 -7.16 -10.49 0.40
N LEU A 309 -6.09 -11.20 0.08
CA LEU A 309 -6.05 -12.67 0.20
C LEU A 309 -6.26 -13.11 1.65
N ALA A 310 -5.56 -12.49 2.62
CA ALA A 310 -5.76 -12.79 4.02
C ALA A 310 -7.17 -12.42 4.51
N GLU A 311 -7.74 -11.29 4.05
CA GLU A 311 -9.14 -10.94 4.37
C GLU A 311 -10.13 -11.97 3.81
N SER A 312 -9.96 -12.41 2.56
CA SER A 312 -10.79 -13.47 1.96
C SER A 312 -10.65 -14.81 2.69
N ALA A 313 -9.43 -15.21 3.06
CA ALA A 313 -9.20 -16.40 3.86
C ALA A 313 -9.95 -16.32 5.20
N LEU A 314 -9.72 -15.26 5.97
CA LEU A 314 -10.32 -15.09 7.30
C LEU A 314 -11.85 -15.00 7.26
N ALA A 315 -12.42 -14.29 6.27
CA ALA A 315 -13.86 -14.04 6.18
C ALA A 315 -14.63 -15.17 5.49
N LEU A 316 -14.06 -15.76 4.44
CA LEU A 316 -14.74 -16.72 3.57
C LEU A 316 -14.23 -18.15 3.70
N GLY A 317 -13.16 -18.40 4.45
CA GLY A 317 -12.55 -19.72 4.59
C GLY A 317 -11.72 -20.16 3.39
N ASP A 318 -11.24 -19.22 2.57
CA ASP A 318 -10.46 -19.55 1.37
C ASP A 318 -9.04 -20.00 1.71
N THR A 319 -8.82 -21.32 1.74
CA THR A 319 -7.52 -21.93 2.05
C THR A 319 -6.48 -21.70 0.95
N THR A 320 -6.90 -21.48 -0.30
CA THR A 320 -5.95 -21.15 -1.39
C THR A 320 -5.36 -19.78 -1.14
N ALA A 321 -6.18 -18.81 -0.74
CA ALA A 321 -5.73 -17.47 -0.38
C ALA A 321 -4.75 -17.51 0.81
N ALA A 322 -5.06 -18.28 1.86
CA ALA A 322 -4.17 -18.44 3.01
C ALA A 322 -2.81 -19.05 2.61
N ASN A 323 -2.82 -20.10 1.80
CA ASN A 323 -1.61 -20.78 1.34
C ASN A 323 -0.67 -19.84 0.55
N ILE A 324 -1.22 -18.97 -0.30
CA ILE A 324 -0.43 -17.98 -1.06
C ILE A 324 0.25 -16.98 -0.10
N VAL A 325 -0.48 -16.49 0.91
CA VAL A 325 0.07 -15.55 1.90
C VAL A 325 1.20 -16.22 2.68
N HIS A 326 0.99 -17.42 3.21
CA HIS A 326 2.01 -18.14 3.96
C HIS A 326 3.25 -18.48 3.12
N ALA A 327 3.06 -18.96 1.88
CA ALA A 327 4.16 -19.25 0.97
C ALA A 327 4.97 -17.98 0.66
N SER A 328 4.27 -16.87 0.38
CA SER A 328 4.90 -15.58 0.11
C SER A 328 5.64 -15.05 1.33
N ALA A 329 5.07 -15.13 2.53
CA ALA A 329 5.67 -14.66 3.77
C ALA A 329 6.96 -15.42 4.11
N ARG A 330 6.92 -16.75 3.99
CA ARG A 330 8.12 -17.60 4.15
C ARG A 330 9.19 -17.23 3.13
N ALA A 331 8.83 -17.06 1.86
CA ALA A 331 9.78 -16.72 0.80
C ALA A 331 10.38 -15.32 1.01
N ALA A 332 9.56 -14.31 1.26
CA ALA A 332 9.99 -12.94 1.54
C ALA A 332 10.94 -12.88 2.75
N TRP A 333 10.64 -13.65 3.80
CA TRP A 333 11.50 -13.75 4.97
C TRP A 333 12.82 -14.45 4.65
N ALA A 334 12.80 -15.62 4.01
CA ALA A 334 14.00 -16.38 3.68
C ALA A 334 14.94 -15.64 2.71
N HIS A 335 14.39 -14.80 1.85
CA HIS A 335 15.13 -14.10 0.80
C HIS A 335 15.44 -12.64 1.10
N ARG A 336 15.07 -12.12 2.27
CA ARG A 336 15.43 -10.76 2.69
C ARG A 336 16.94 -10.59 2.85
N ALA A 337 17.40 -9.34 2.73
CA ALA A 337 18.69 -8.94 3.28
C ALA A 337 18.52 -8.40 4.70
N GLU A 338 19.64 -8.18 5.41
CA GLU A 338 19.64 -7.53 6.72
C GLU A 338 20.51 -6.27 6.71
N VAL A 339 20.03 -5.21 7.36
CA VAL A 339 20.81 -4.01 7.68
C VAL A 339 20.61 -3.69 9.15
N ASP A 340 21.69 -3.62 9.92
CA ASP A 340 21.69 -3.41 11.37
C ASP A 340 20.78 -4.41 12.13
N GLY A 341 20.76 -5.67 11.68
CA GLY A 341 19.93 -6.73 12.26
C GLY A 341 18.42 -6.57 12.00
N LEU A 342 18.04 -5.80 10.97
CA LEU A 342 16.65 -5.58 10.58
C LEU A 342 16.42 -5.95 9.12
N PRO A 343 15.25 -6.53 8.78
CA PRO A 343 14.96 -7.03 7.44
C PRO A 343 14.96 -5.90 6.39
N LEU A 344 15.41 -6.21 5.18
CA LEU A 344 15.30 -5.39 3.98
C LEU A 344 14.74 -6.26 2.85
N PHE A 345 13.54 -5.92 2.38
CA PHE A 345 12.81 -6.73 1.40
C PHE A 345 13.12 -6.31 -0.05
N GLY A 346 13.02 -7.27 -0.96
CA GLY A 346 13.15 -7.06 -2.40
C GLY A 346 11.82 -6.91 -3.12
N VAL A 347 11.89 -6.58 -4.41
CA VAL A 347 10.73 -6.48 -5.34
C VAL A 347 10.21 -7.86 -5.79
N ASP A 348 10.95 -8.92 -5.53
CA ASP A 348 10.72 -10.30 -5.88
C ASP A 348 10.99 -11.18 -4.65
N TRP A 349 9.95 -11.72 -4.04
CA TRP A 349 10.09 -12.55 -2.84
C TRP A 349 10.63 -13.96 -3.12
N SER A 350 10.72 -14.38 -4.38
CA SER A 350 11.27 -15.69 -4.77
C SER A 350 12.81 -15.71 -4.87
N ARG A 351 13.46 -14.53 -4.80
CA ARG A 351 14.90 -14.39 -5.02
C ARG A 351 15.59 -13.70 -3.87
N ALA A 352 16.76 -14.17 -3.46
CA ALA A 352 17.54 -13.52 -2.42
C ALA A 352 17.93 -12.07 -2.79
N VAL A 353 17.73 -11.12 -1.87
CA VAL A 353 18.25 -9.76 -1.98
C VAL A 353 19.78 -9.82 -1.83
N THR A 354 20.49 -9.43 -2.88
CA THR A 354 21.96 -9.48 -2.89
C THR A 354 22.53 -8.10 -2.53
N PRO A 355 23.39 -8.01 -1.49
CA PRO A 355 24.06 -6.75 -1.15
C PRO A 355 24.92 -6.23 -2.31
N PRO A 356 25.08 -4.89 -2.45
CA PRO A 356 26.09 -4.32 -3.34
C PRO A 356 27.50 -4.84 -2.98
N LYS A 357 28.36 -5.02 -3.98
CA LYS A 357 29.77 -5.44 -3.76
C LYS A 357 30.57 -4.38 -3.02
N ASP A 358 30.24 -3.10 -3.22
CA ASP A 358 30.89 -1.96 -2.58
C ASP A 358 29.98 -1.38 -1.48
N PRO A 359 30.36 -1.50 -0.19
CA PRO A 359 29.62 -0.92 0.92
C PRO A 359 29.48 0.61 0.76
N GLY A 360 28.28 1.14 0.99
CA GLY A 360 28.04 2.60 0.96
C GLY A 360 27.74 3.19 -0.42
N THR A 361 27.81 2.41 -1.50
CA THR A 361 27.34 2.82 -2.83
C THR A 361 26.10 2.01 -3.21
N PHE A 362 24.95 2.68 -3.29
CA PHE A 362 23.82 2.14 -4.03
C PHE A 362 24.06 2.44 -5.51
N PRO A 363 24.31 1.43 -6.35
CA PRO A 363 24.58 1.67 -7.77
C PRO A 363 23.36 2.34 -8.43
N PRO A 364 23.57 3.22 -9.43
CA PRO A 364 22.48 3.90 -10.15
C PRO A 364 21.60 2.94 -10.97
N ALA A 365 22.08 1.72 -11.23
CA ALA A 365 21.32 0.60 -11.76
C ALA A 365 21.29 -0.52 -10.69
N THR A 366 20.09 -0.90 -10.27
CA THR A 366 19.86 -1.90 -9.22
C THR A 366 20.37 -3.28 -9.64
N PRO A 367 21.27 -3.94 -8.89
CA PRO A 367 21.42 -5.39 -8.99
C PRO A 367 20.07 -6.05 -8.65
N ALA A 368 19.79 -7.16 -9.35
CA ALA A 368 18.52 -7.85 -9.33
C ALA A 368 17.96 -8.02 -7.90
N ASN A 369 16.75 -7.50 -7.68
CA ASN A 369 15.94 -7.59 -6.47
C ASN A 369 16.21 -6.64 -5.28
N LEU A 370 17.31 -5.86 -5.24
CA LEU A 370 17.50 -4.88 -4.15
C LEU A 370 16.61 -3.65 -4.35
N SER A 371 15.87 -3.23 -3.32
CA SER A 371 15.09 -1.98 -3.37
C SER A 371 15.26 -1.12 -2.12
N ARG A 372 15.21 0.20 -2.35
CA ARG A 372 15.28 1.27 -1.35
C ARG A 372 13.92 1.91 -1.09
N ASP A 373 12.92 1.54 -1.88
CA ASP A 373 11.65 2.25 -1.95
C ASP A 373 10.77 1.85 -0.78
N LEU A 374 10.15 2.85 -0.15
CA LEU A 374 9.18 2.65 0.92
C LEU A 374 8.06 1.71 0.47
N SER A 375 7.60 1.83 -0.77
CA SER A 375 6.54 0.98 -1.32
C SER A 375 6.84 -0.53 -1.22
N VAL A 376 8.06 -0.92 -1.60
CA VAL A 376 8.53 -2.31 -1.52
C VAL A 376 8.62 -2.78 -0.07
N GLN A 377 9.13 -1.92 0.81
CA GLN A 377 9.23 -2.26 2.23
C GLN A 377 7.85 -2.36 2.90
N LEU A 378 6.90 -1.51 2.51
CA LEU A 378 5.51 -1.58 2.98
C LEU A 378 4.84 -2.87 2.51
N SER A 379 5.08 -3.34 1.29
CA SER A 379 4.56 -4.64 0.86
C SER A 379 5.06 -5.79 1.72
N GLY A 380 6.36 -5.81 2.03
CA GLY A 380 6.93 -6.84 2.93
C GLY A 380 6.34 -6.77 4.34
N TRP A 381 6.15 -5.57 4.89
CA TRP A 381 5.51 -5.41 6.20
C TRP A 381 4.04 -5.86 6.17
N MET A 382 3.27 -5.40 5.19
CA MET A 382 1.86 -5.76 5.01
C MET A 382 1.66 -7.27 4.88
N LEU A 383 2.55 -7.95 4.12
CA LEU A 383 2.56 -9.40 3.99
C LEU A 383 2.76 -10.11 5.33
N LEU A 384 3.73 -9.67 6.14
CA LEU A 384 4.04 -10.33 7.41
C LEU A 384 2.96 -10.08 8.46
N GLU A 385 2.30 -8.92 8.45
CA GLU A 385 1.11 -8.70 9.28
C GLU A 385 -0.07 -9.59 8.83
N ALA A 386 -0.23 -9.80 7.53
CA ALA A 386 -1.24 -10.71 6.98
C ALA A 386 -0.97 -12.18 7.37
N ASP A 387 0.28 -12.63 7.27
CA ASP A 387 0.75 -13.96 7.69
C ASP A 387 0.53 -14.21 9.18
N TYR A 388 0.87 -13.21 10.01
CA TYR A 388 0.60 -13.25 11.45
C TYR A 388 -0.90 -13.41 11.74
N ARG A 389 -1.77 -12.61 11.10
CA ARG A 389 -3.21 -12.68 11.31
C ARG A 389 -3.79 -14.05 10.96
N LEU A 390 -3.31 -14.67 9.89
CA LEU A 390 -3.74 -16.02 9.48
C LEU A 390 -3.24 -17.07 10.47
N THR A 391 -1.96 -17.02 10.84
CA THR A 391 -1.36 -17.95 11.81
C THR A 391 -2.08 -17.87 13.16
N ALA A 392 -2.37 -16.65 13.64
CA ALA A 392 -3.10 -16.43 14.89
C ALA A 392 -4.56 -16.94 14.84
N ALA A 393 -5.14 -17.05 13.64
CA ALA A 393 -6.46 -17.61 13.41
C ALA A 393 -6.45 -19.14 13.16
N GLY A 394 -5.28 -19.79 13.15
CA GLY A 394 -5.12 -21.24 13.00
C GLY A 394 -5.09 -21.76 11.57
N TYR A 395 -4.74 -20.90 10.60
CA TYR A 395 -4.50 -21.31 9.19
C TYR A 395 -3.15 -21.99 8.98
#